data_AF-A0A3N8GYA2-F1
#
_entry.id   AF-A0A3N8GYA2-F1
#
_cell.length_a   1.000
_cell.length_b   1.000
_cell.length_c   1.000
_cell.angle_alpha   90.00
_cell.angle_beta   90.00
_cell.angle_gamma   90.00
#
_symmetry.space_group_name_H-M   'P 1'
#
loop_
_entity.id
_entity.type
_entity.pdbx_description
1 polymer ?
#
loop_
_entity_poly.entity_id
_entity_poly.type
_entity_poly.pdbx_seq_one_letter_code
_entity_poly.pdbx_strand_id
1 'polypeptide(L)' 'MVEHLPEPVWNRLVNLVRKMGDESGEPAGFDAKKWLCTWLHEEVPSLGWKKPATYLDTVEGEELEARTLLSMQTGAYR' A
#
# COMPACT_ATOMS: atom_id res chain seq x y z
N MET A 1 -15.87 -6.78 1.24
CA MET A 1 -15.07 -7.93 0.80
C MET A 1 -14.18 -7.39 -0.29
N VAL A 2 -12.87 -7.31 -0.09
CA VAL A 2 -11.96 -6.89 -1.17
C VAL A 2 -11.95 -8.06 -2.15
N GLU A 3 -12.69 -7.90 -3.25
CA GLU A 3 -12.64 -8.85 -4.35
C GLU A 3 -11.18 -8.95 -4.81
N HIS A 4 -10.77 -10.16 -5.20
CA HIS A 4 -9.39 -10.49 -5.53
C HIS A 4 -8.74 -9.40 -6.38
N LEU A 5 -7.80 -8.65 -5.79
CA LEU A 5 -6.94 -7.75 -6.55
C LEU A 5 -6.24 -8.57 -7.63
N PRO A 6 -6.07 -8.02 -8.86
CA PRO A 6 -5.30 -8.69 -9.87
C PRO A 6 -3.92 -9.06 -9.33
N GLU A 7 -3.49 -10.31 -9.51
CA GLU A 7 -2.22 -10.81 -8.98
C GLU A 7 -1.01 -9.93 -9.33
N PRO A 8 -0.89 -9.35 -10.55
CA PRO A 8 0.20 -8.44 -10.88
C PRO A 8 0.23 -7.18 -9.99
N VAL A 9 -0.94 -6.62 -9.67
CA VAL A 9 -1.11 -5.42 -8.86
C VAL A 9 -0.73 -5.71 -7.42
N TRP A 10 -1.25 -6.82 -6.88
CA TRP A 10 -0.92 -7.28 -5.54
C TRP A 10 0.59 -7.48 -5.38
N ASN A 11 1.23 -8.19 -6.30
CA ASN A 11 2.67 -8.44 -6.26
C ASN A 11 3.49 -7.15 -6.36
N ARG A 12 3.06 -6.19 -7.19
CA ARG A 12 3.70 -4.87 -7.29
C ARG A 12 3.66 -4.12 -5.95
N LEU A 13 2.49 -4.03 -5.31
CA LEU A 13 2.33 -3.33 -4.04
C LEU A 13 3.09 -4.03 -2.89
N VAL A 14 3.07 -5.36 -2.83
CA VAL A 14 3.86 -6.12 -1.83
C VAL A 14 5.35 -5.86 -2.00
N ASN A 15 5.85 -5.88 -3.23
CA ASN A 15 7.27 -5.60 -3.51
C ASN A 15 7.64 -4.17 -3.11
N LEU A 16 6.74 -3.21 -3.33
CA LEU A 16 6.93 -1.82 -2.92
C LEU A 16 7.03 -1.69 -1.40
N VAL A 17 6.08 -2.27 -0.66
CA VAL A 17 6.08 -2.27 0.81
C VAL A 17 7.31 -2.98 1.38
N ARG A 18 7.71 -4.11 0.79
CA ARG A 18 8.93 -4.81 1.20
C ARG A 18 10.16 -3.91 1.04
N LYS A 19 10.30 -3.25 -0.12
CA LYS A 19 11.38 -2.30 -0.36
C LYS A 19 11.37 -1.14 0.65
N MET A 20 10.21 -0.59 0.96
CA MET A 20 10.07 0.45 1.98
C MET A 20 10.52 -0.03 3.37
N GLY A 21 10.17 -1.27 3.74
CA GLY A 21 10.60 -1.89 4.99
C GLY A 21 12.11 -2.11 5.04
N ASP A 22 12.69 -2.66 3.97
CA ASP A 22 14.13 -2.88 3.82
C ASP A 22 14.93 -1.57 3.91
N GLU A 23 14.39 -0.47 3.36
CA GLU A 23 15.04 0.84 3.34
C GLU A 23 14.84 1.64 4.64
N SER A 24 13.88 1.27 5.49
CA SER A 24 13.50 2.03 6.70
C SER A 24 14.09 1.46 8.00
N GLY A 25 14.82 0.34 7.99
CA GLY A 25 15.45 -0.21 9.20
C GLY A 25 15.75 -1.70 9.15
N GLU A 26 15.43 -2.42 10.24
CA GLU A 26 15.69 -3.85 10.40
C GLU A 26 14.55 -4.67 9.76
N PRO A 27 14.80 -5.38 8.64
CA PRO A 27 13.77 -6.14 7.93
C PRO A 27 13.36 -7.43 8.67
N ALA A 28 14.07 -7.81 9.74
CA ALA A 28 13.83 -9.05 10.47
C ALA A 28 12.40 -9.11 11.05
N GLY A 29 11.59 -10.01 10.51
CA GLY A 29 10.21 -10.23 10.95
C GLY A 29 9.16 -9.31 10.31
N PHE A 30 9.54 -8.46 9.36
CA PHE A 30 8.58 -7.63 8.63
C PHE A 30 7.83 -8.44 7.56
N ASP A 31 6.53 -8.67 7.78
CA ASP A 31 5.65 -9.31 6.80
C ASP A 31 4.94 -8.25 5.95
N ALA A 32 5.53 -7.94 4.79
CA ALA A 32 4.99 -6.97 3.85
C ALA A 32 3.58 -7.32 3.35
N LYS A 33 3.24 -8.61 3.20
CA LYS A 33 1.90 -9.04 2.75
C LYS A 33 0.87 -8.77 3.82
N LYS A 34 1.16 -9.16 5.07
CA LYS A 34 0.27 -8.94 6.21
C LYS A 34 0.10 -7.44 6.50
N TRP A 35 1.19 -6.68 6.42
CA TRP A 35 1.13 -5.22 6.58
C TRP A 35 0.26 -4.58 5.51
N LEU A 36 0.49 -4.91 4.22
CA LEU A 36 -0.30 -4.37 3.12
C LEU A 36 -1.78 -4.75 3.24
N CYS A 37 -2.09 -6.02 3.53
CA CYS A 37 -3.47 -6.46 3.78
C CYS A 37 -4.15 -5.63 4.86
N THR A 38 -3.45 -5.32 5.95
CA THR A 38 -4.00 -4.53 7.05
C THR A 38 -4.25 -3.09 6.61
N TRP A 39 -3.22 -2.46 6.03
CA TRP A 39 -3.28 -1.08 5.56
C TRP A 39 -4.40 -0.85 4.53
N LEU A 40 -4.62 -1.80 3.61
CA LEU A 40 -5.70 -1.71 2.62
C LEU A 40 -7.11 -1.61 3.22
N HIS A 41 -7.28 -2.06 4.47
CA HIS A 41 -8.57 -2.08 5.17
C HIS A 41 -8.70 -0.98 6.23
N GLU A 42 -7.63 -0.23 6.49
CA GLU A 42 -7.64 0.92 7.41
C GLU A 42 -8.03 2.21 6.68
N GLU A 43 -8.60 3.15 7.42
CA GLU A 43 -8.94 4.47 6.88
C GLU A 43 -7.70 5.36 6.87
N VAL A 44 -7.37 5.89 5.69
CA VAL A 44 -6.18 6.72 5.51
C VAL A 44 -6.58 8.20 5.42
N PRO A 45 -6.08 9.09 6.31
CA PRO A 45 -6.46 10.51 6.31
C PRO A 45 -6.16 11.23 4.99
N SER A 46 -5.02 10.93 4.35
CA SER A 46 -4.64 11.53 3.06
C SER A 46 -5.53 11.08 1.89
N LEU A 47 -6.31 10.01 2.08
CA LEU A 47 -7.34 9.56 1.14
C LEU A 47 -8.75 10.05 1.53
N GLY A 48 -8.84 11.04 2.44
CA GLY A 48 -10.11 11.53 2.94
C GLY A 48 -10.82 10.51 3.84
N TRP A 49 -10.07 9.80 4.67
CA TRP A 49 -10.57 8.75 5.58
C TRP A 49 -11.23 7.57 4.85
N LYS A 50 -10.78 7.29 3.63
CA LYS A 50 -11.22 6.13 2.85
C LYS A 50 -10.21 5.00 2.96
N LYS A 51 -10.70 3.79 2.71
CA LYS A 51 -9.88 2.58 2.64
C LYS A 51 -9.15 2.53 1.30
N PRO A 52 -7.83 2.34 1.26
CA PRO A 52 -7.07 2.19 0.03
C PRO A 52 -7.65 1.15 -0.94
N ALA A 53 -8.21 0.06 -0.41
CA ALA A 53 -8.84 -0.98 -1.23
C ALA A 53 -9.97 -0.48 -2.13
N THR A 54 -10.59 0.67 -1.81
CA THR A 54 -11.68 1.25 -2.61
C THR A 54 -11.21 1.92 -3.91
N TYR A 55 -9.91 2.11 -4.08
CA TYR A 55 -9.33 2.74 -5.26
C TYR A 55 -8.71 1.72 -6.23
N LEU A 56 -8.49 0.49 -5.80
CA LEU A 56 -7.76 -0.51 -6.59
C LEU A 56 -8.57 -1.17 -7.71
N ASP A 57 -9.78 -0.67 -7.98
CA ASP A 57 -10.64 -1.13 -9.06
C ASP A 57 -10.26 -0.50 -10.41
N THR A 58 -9.40 0.51 -10.41
CA THR A 58 -8.94 1.22 -11.62
C THR A 58 -7.43 1.39 -11.66
N VAL A 59 -6.87 1.47 -12.87
CA VAL A 59 -5.44 1.70 -13.10
C VAL A 59 -4.98 3.01 -12.46
N GLU A 60 -5.80 4.05 -12.53
CA GLU A 60 -5.51 5.34 -11.90
C GLU A 60 -5.45 5.23 -10.38
N GLY A 61 -6.33 4.43 -9.78
CA GLY A 61 -6.34 4.21 -8.34
C GLY A 61 -5.20 3.30 -7.87
N GLU A 62 -4.79 2.31 -8.67
CA GLU A 62 -3.55 1.56 -8.41
C GLU A 62 -2.31 2.47 -8.33
N GLU A 63 -2.18 3.42 -9.27
CA GLU A 63 -1.09 4.39 -9.25
C GLU A 63 -1.21 5.38 -8.09
N LEU A 64 -2.43 5.79 -7.72
CA LEU A 64 -2.66 6.61 -6.54
C LEU A 64 -2.15 5.91 -5.28
N GLU A 65 -2.52 4.65 -5.07
CA GLU A 65 -2.11 3.89 -3.89
C GLU A 65 -0.59 3.64 -3.85
N ALA A 66 0.02 3.32 -5.00
CA ALA A 66 1.48 3.19 -5.09
C ALA A 66 2.21 4.48 -4.70
N ARG A 67 1.70 5.64 -5.13
CA ARG A 67 2.26 6.95 -4.77
C ARG A 67 2.01 7.30 -3.31
N THR A 68 0.85 6.93 -2.76
CA THR A 68 0.55 7.10 -1.33
C THR A 68 1.55 6.31 -0.48
N LEU A 69 1.80 5.04 -0.81
CA LEU A 69 2.80 4.21 -0.12
C LEU A 69 4.21 4.83 -0.16
N LEU A 70 4.67 5.28 -1.34
CA LEU A 70 5.97 5.96 -1.46
C LEU A 70 6.04 7.26 -0.64
N SER A 71 4.93 7.98 -0.52
CA SER A 71 4.86 9.21 0.26
C SER A 71 4.96 8.92 1.76
N MET A 72 4.44 7.77 2.23
CA MET A 72 4.57 7.32 3.62
C MET A 72 6.03 7.02 3.99
N GLN A 73 6.84 6.52 3.06
CA GLN A 73 8.27 6.26 3.30
C GLN A 73 9.06 7.55 3.54
N THR A 74 8.78 8.58 2.73
CA THR A 74 9.54 9.84 2.75
C THR A 74 8.99 10.85 3.74
N GLY A 75 7.82 10.57 4.34
CA GLY A 75 7.07 11.53 5.14
C GLY A 75 6.49 12.69 4.31
N ALA A 76 6.55 12.60 2.98
CA ALA A 76 6.11 13.65 2.06
C ALA A 76 4.61 13.53 1.78
N TYR A 77 3.78 13.82 2.79
CA TYR A 77 2.33 13.95 2.59
C TYR A 77 2.05 15.18 1.72
N ARG A 78 1.25 15.01 0.65
CA ARG A 78 0.84 16.08 -0.25
C ARG A 78 -0.68 16.18 -0.32
#